data_AF-A0A2Z6NZX5-F1
#
_entry.id   AF-A0A2Z6NZX5-F1
#
_cell.length_a   1.000
_cell.length_b   1.000
_cell.length_c   1.000
_cell.angle_alpha   90.00
_cell.angle_beta   90.00
_cell.angle_gamma   90.00
#
_symmetry.space_group_name_H-M   'P 1'
#
loop_
_entity.id
_entity.type
_entity.pdbx_description
1 polymer ?
#
loop_
_entity_poly.entity_id
_entity_poly.type
_entity_poly.pdbx_seq_one_letter_code
_entity_poly.pdbx_strand_id
1 'polypeptide(L)'
;MCSGDLVEVVDDVGVIHMTGHNEHGLHCLALNTAIFWNRKNELHQVAQQASNIEDLTEVVRASLSVMSRQWSDAMHTFKEKFNSLSTLITDHGLDSSPQEEFLSLLGGARTSPAVHQFLVNTLGEVGVKRISKVLCGAGKELQRIVLEHLQPAAEVIGFRMGELRGLSRWRARYHGIGLDEPLISNATEKAGMLLVQVERFMRVLSSVLQQCIKLLMSEPSDQLLPYNSELVIIFLKCLYEQDPVKQLLEISETDYDVEIDLETAERVRELVQFGGFSDTEYLRRTLAKEFQLLELSFKEAFQMPFTTISRKILCEDLLPLFPLPSLSNASSSSTRIPTSISYYEDPSRASSSHYTGQIQVIDYISFQVPDESFSDIENCICIVRGFMHNSDCLKKGYSSLEAVLLCVPADYQCVDLSLYKDSQIVLLLNKDNNNTSESAGDGCMIILEASDLPYVSLSRSAFVDVWRLQELKDSAACLHIGDEKARTIPHCVIAPLAVSASRGVACVFAARKRALVYILEEDEDEVSDAE
;
A
#
# COMPACT_ATOMS: atom_id res chain seq x y z
N MET A 1 10.55 3.86 -10.24
CA MET A 1 10.62 5.22 -10.81
C MET A 1 9.49 6.02 -10.20
N CYS A 2 9.78 7.09 -9.47
CA CYS A 2 8.77 8.02 -8.97
C CYS A 2 8.46 9.00 -10.11
N SER A 3 7.18 9.18 -10.44
CA SER A 3 6.71 10.24 -11.34
C SER A 3 6.24 11.42 -10.50
N GLY A 4 6.71 12.62 -10.81
CA GLY A 4 6.24 13.85 -10.19
C GLY A 4 6.56 15.04 -11.09
N ASP A 5 5.70 16.05 -11.05
CA ASP A 5 5.92 17.30 -11.76
C ASP A 5 6.78 18.22 -10.88
N LEU A 6 7.84 18.77 -11.45
CA LEU A 6 8.59 19.86 -10.82
C LEU A 6 7.71 21.12 -10.90
N VAL A 7 7.18 21.57 -9.76
CA VAL A 7 6.40 22.80 -9.66
C VAL A 7 7.29 23.87 -9.03
N GLU A 8 7.54 24.95 -9.78
CA GLU A 8 8.31 26.09 -9.31
C GLU A 8 7.57 26.79 -8.16
N VAL A 9 8.21 26.88 -6.98
CA VAL A 9 7.71 27.69 -5.87
C VAL A 9 8.27 29.09 -6.07
N VAL A 10 7.44 29.99 -6.60
CA VAL A 10 7.81 31.37 -6.90
C VAL A 10 8.15 32.12 -5.60
N ASP A 11 9.45 32.28 -5.33
CA ASP A 11 10.00 33.33 -4.46
C ASP A 11 10.96 34.18 -5.31
N ASP A 12 10.40 35.22 -5.94
CA ASP A 12 11.00 36.48 -6.43
C ASP A 12 12.47 36.49 -6.96
N VAL A 13 12.94 35.42 -7.60
CA VAL A 13 14.22 35.40 -8.33
C VAL A 13 14.00 34.87 -9.74
N GLY A 14 13.79 35.81 -10.67
CA GLY A 14 14.07 35.69 -12.10
C GLY A 14 13.52 34.47 -12.84
N VAL A 15 12.42 34.67 -13.56
CA VAL A 15 11.83 33.77 -14.57
C VAL A 15 12.90 32.94 -15.29
N ILE A 16 13.04 31.66 -14.94
CA ILE A 16 13.73 30.69 -15.80
C ILE A 16 12.75 30.39 -16.93
N HIS A 17 13.01 30.95 -18.12
CA HIS A 17 12.23 30.61 -19.32
C HIS A 17 12.39 29.12 -19.62
N MET A 18 11.35 28.33 -19.30
CA MET A 18 11.18 26.95 -19.77
C MET A 18 10.67 26.98 -21.21
N THR A 19 11.52 27.45 -22.13
CA THR A 19 11.20 27.47 -23.57
C THR A 19 12.41 27.07 -24.39
N GLY A 20 12.51 25.78 -24.75
CA GLY A 20 13.28 25.37 -25.93
C GLY A 20 13.82 23.94 -25.92
N HIS A 21 13.12 23.04 -26.61
CA HIS A 21 13.63 21.88 -27.40
C HIS A 21 14.69 20.91 -26.85
N ASN A 22 15.22 21.05 -25.63
CA ASN A 22 16.31 20.25 -25.06
C ASN A 22 15.97 19.67 -23.66
N GLU A 23 14.69 19.57 -23.28
CA GLU A 23 14.29 19.16 -21.92
C GLU A 23 14.30 17.64 -21.68
N HIS A 24 14.47 16.84 -22.73
CA HIS A 24 14.47 15.38 -22.63
C HIS A 24 15.89 14.85 -22.44
N GLY A 25 16.16 14.29 -21.26
CA GLY A 25 17.48 13.76 -20.91
C GLY A 25 17.50 13.10 -19.55
N LEU A 26 18.66 12.55 -19.20
CA LEU A 26 18.90 12.01 -17.87
C LEU A 26 19.30 13.16 -16.92
N HIS A 27 18.58 13.29 -15.82
CA HIS A 27 18.80 14.32 -14.82
C HIS A 27 18.97 13.68 -13.44
N CYS A 28 19.85 14.25 -12.62
CA CYS A 28 19.96 13.91 -11.21
C CYS A 28 19.34 15.03 -10.36
N LEU A 29 18.56 14.64 -9.34
CA LEU A 29 17.85 15.56 -8.44
C LEU A 29 18.31 15.33 -7.01
N ALA A 30 18.71 16.40 -6.32
CA ALA A 30 18.96 16.40 -4.88
C ALA A 30 17.72 16.92 -4.16
N LEU A 31 17.05 16.07 -3.39
CA LEU A 31 15.85 16.43 -2.64
C LEU A 31 16.17 16.64 -1.16
N ASN A 32 15.81 17.80 -0.63
CA ASN A 32 15.87 18.07 0.81
C ASN A 32 14.84 17.21 1.54
N THR A 33 15.34 16.22 2.25
CA THR A 33 14.55 15.29 3.07
C THR A 33 14.73 15.56 4.58
N ALA A 34 15.26 16.72 4.97
CA ALA A 34 15.57 17.07 6.35
C ALA A 34 14.34 17.04 7.28
N ILE A 35 13.12 17.17 6.73
CA ILE A 35 11.87 16.98 7.48
C ILE A 35 11.82 15.61 8.17
N PHE A 36 12.29 14.54 7.50
CA PHE A 36 12.31 13.20 8.07
C PHE A 36 13.29 13.09 9.24
N TRP A 37 14.44 13.76 9.16
CA TRP A 37 15.41 13.81 10.24
C TRP A 37 14.91 14.64 11.42
N ASN A 38 14.48 15.88 11.14
CA ASN A 38 14.07 16.87 12.15
C ASN A 38 12.83 16.44 12.93
N ARG A 39 11.97 15.60 12.33
CA ARG A 39 10.71 15.13 12.93
C ARG A 39 10.61 13.61 12.97
N LYS A 40 11.76 12.91 13.03
CA LYS A 40 11.81 11.44 12.94
C LYS A 40 10.90 10.74 13.94
N ASN A 41 10.85 11.24 15.18
CA ASN A 41 10.11 10.60 16.26
C ASN A 41 8.60 10.79 16.07
N GLU A 42 8.19 12.01 15.71
CA GLU A 42 6.80 12.37 15.46
C GLU A 42 6.26 11.61 14.22
N LEU A 43 7.05 11.59 13.15
CA LEU A 43 6.71 10.89 11.91
C LEU A 43 6.64 9.38 12.12
N HIS A 44 7.62 8.80 12.81
CA HIS A 44 7.61 7.37 13.14
C HIS A 44 6.38 7.01 13.96
N GLN A 45 6.05 7.79 15.00
CA GLN A 45 4.90 7.54 15.84
C GLN A 45 3.59 7.62 15.05
N VAL A 46 3.39 8.67 14.23
CA VAL A 46 2.17 8.82 13.42
C VAL A 46 2.07 7.70 12.37
N ALA A 47 3.16 7.38 11.68
CA ALA A 47 3.19 6.33 10.67
C ALA A 47 2.90 4.95 11.26
N GLN A 48 3.48 4.63 12.41
CA GLN A 48 3.22 3.36 13.10
C GLN A 48 1.75 3.22 13.49
N GLN A 49 1.15 4.30 14.02
CA GLN A 49 -0.27 4.28 14.40
C GLN A 49 -1.18 4.18 13.18
N ALA A 50 -0.91 4.94 12.11
CA ALA A 50 -1.68 4.88 10.88
C ALA A 50 -1.62 3.48 10.24
N SER A 51 -0.44 2.86 10.16
CA SER A 51 -0.27 1.49 9.64
C SER A 51 -1.06 0.47 10.47
N ASN A 52 -0.97 0.53 11.80
CA ASN A 52 -1.75 -0.36 12.66
C ASN A 52 -3.26 -0.19 12.47
N ILE A 53 -3.74 1.05 12.31
CA ILE A 53 -5.15 1.35 12.08
C ILE A 53 -5.60 0.82 10.71
N GLU A 54 -4.77 0.95 9.67
CA GLU A 54 -5.04 0.43 8.33
C GLU A 54 -5.21 -1.09 8.34
N ASP A 55 -4.27 -1.81 8.99
CA ASP A 55 -4.34 -3.26 9.16
C ASP A 55 -5.62 -3.70 9.90
N LEU A 56 -5.97 -3.01 10.99
CA LEU A 56 -7.19 -3.30 11.75
C LEU A 56 -8.47 -2.96 10.98
N THR A 57 -8.43 -1.92 10.15
CA THR A 57 -9.55 -1.56 9.26
C THR A 57 -9.79 -2.66 8.24
N GLU A 58 -8.74 -3.31 7.72
CA GLU A 58 -8.87 -4.52 6.88
C GLU A 58 -9.50 -5.68 7.65
N VAL A 59 -9.15 -5.89 8.93
CA VAL A 59 -9.79 -6.91 9.77
C VAL A 59 -11.30 -6.64 9.91
N VAL A 60 -11.70 -5.39 10.13
CA VAL A 60 -13.12 -5.00 10.19
C VAL A 60 -13.81 -5.28 8.86
N ARG A 61 -13.21 -4.86 7.74
CA ARG A 61 -13.74 -5.07 6.38
C ARG A 61 -13.94 -6.55 6.06
N ALA A 62 -12.92 -7.36 6.33
CA ALA A 62 -12.97 -8.80 6.15
C ALA A 62 -14.04 -9.45 7.04
N SER A 63 -14.15 -9.03 8.30
CA SER A 63 -15.17 -9.53 9.23
C SER A 63 -16.59 -9.25 8.73
N LEU A 64 -16.87 -8.01 8.30
CA LEU A 64 -18.17 -7.64 7.74
C LEU A 64 -18.50 -8.44 6.47
N SER A 65 -17.52 -8.63 5.59
CA SER A 65 -17.69 -9.43 4.36
C SER A 65 -18.03 -10.89 4.67
N VAL A 66 -17.28 -11.53 5.57
CA VAL A 66 -17.53 -12.92 5.97
C VAL A 66 -18.89 -13.05 6.66
N MET A 67 -19.23 -12.15 7.58
CA MET A 67 -20.52 -12.16 8.27
C MET A 67 -21.69 -12.00 7.30
N SER A 68 -21.59 -11.06 6.36
CA SER A 68 -22.62 -10.83 5.34
C SER A 68 -22.83 -12.08 4.47
N ARG A 69 -21.75 -12.71 4.03
CA ARG A 69 -21.81 -13.96 3.26
C ARG A 69 -22.44 -15.11 4.05
N GLN A 70 -21.95 -15.37 5.27
CA GLN A 70 -22.45 -16.47 6.11
C GLN A 70 -23.95 -16.33 6.42
N TRP A 71 -24.40 -15.10 6.71
CA TRP A 71 -25.81 -14.84 6.93
C TRP A 71 -26.64 -14.99 5.66
N SER A 72 -26.15 -14.47 4.55
CA SER A 72 -26.84 -14.57 3.25
C SER A 72 -27.00 -16.02 2.79
N ASP A 73 -25.98 -16.86 2.95
CA ASP A 73 -26.04 -18.30 2.62
C ASP A 73 -27.09 -19.03 3.48
N ALA A 74 -27.15 -18.71 4.78
CA ALA A 74 -28.15 -19.27 5.69
C ALA A 74 -29.57 -18.81 5.36
N MET A 75 -29.74 -17.51 5.07
CA MET A 75 -31.02 -16.92 4.71
C MET A 75 -31.50 -17.38 3.33
N HIS A 76 -30.60 -17.67 2.39
CA HIS A 76 -30.97 -18.29 1.12
C HIS A 76 -31.66 -19.63 1.33
N THR A 77 -31.13 -20.47 2.23
CA THR A 77 -31.75 -21.77 2.57
C THR A 77 -33.16 -21.58 3.17
N PHE A 78 -33.34 -20.54 3.99
CA PHE A 78 -34.66 -20.17 4.51
C PHE A 78 -35.61 -19.73 3.39
N LYS A 79 -35.20 -18.76 2.57
CA LYS A 79 -36.02 -18.20 1.48
C LYS A 79 -36.37 -19.24 0.43
N GLU A 80 -35.45 -20.13 0.05
CA GLU A 80 -35.71 -21.22 -0.89
C GLU A 80 -36.90 -22.10 -0.43
N LYS A 81 -36.96 -22.39 0.88
CA LYS A 81 -38.07 -23.17 1.46
C LYS A 81 -39.34 -22.35 1.60
N PHE A 82 -39.26 -21.11 2.06
CA PHE A 82 -40.46 -20.32 2.31
C PHE A 82 -41.08 -19.71 1.04
N ASN A 83 -40.30 -19.47 -0.02
CA ASN A 83 -40.82 -18.98 -1.30
C ASN A 83 -41.76 -19.98 -1.99
N SER A 84 -41.64 -21.28 -1.70
CA SER A 84 -42.59 -22.28 -2.22
C SER A 84 -43.99 -22.12 -1.62
N LEU A 85 -44.13 -21.46 -0.46
CA LEU A 85 -45.44 -21.16 0.08
C LEU A 85 -46.15 -20.09 -0.76
N SER A 86 -45.43 -19.06 -1.19
CA SER A 86 -45.98 -18.05 -2.10
C SER A 86 -46.47 -18.67 -3.41
N THR A 87 -45.73 -19.63 -3.97
CA THR A 87 -46.18 -20.33 -5.19
C THR A 87 -47.41 -21.20 -4.91
N LEU A 88 -47.44 -21.93 -3.78
CA LEU A 88 -48.60 -22.76 -3.41
C LEU A 88 -49.86 -21.92 -3.19
N ILE A 89 -49.75 -20.76 -2.56
CA ILE A 89 -50.88 -19.85 -2.34
C ILE A 89 -51.50 -19.43 -3.69
N THR A 90 -50.65 -19.02 -4.64
CA THR A 90 -51.09 -18.65 -5.99
C THR A 90 -51.70 -19.84 -6.74
N ASP A 91 -51.09 -21.03 -6.64
CA ASP A 91 -51.58 -22.25 -7.30
C ASP A 91 -52.96 -22.70 -6.78
N HIS A 92 -53.25 -22.42 -5.50
CA HIS A 92 -54.56 -22.64 -4.86
C HIS A 92 -55.55 -21.48 -5.10
N GLY A 93 -55.17 -20.46 -5.88
CA GLY A 93 -56.04 -19.35 -6.27
C GLY A 93 -56.34 -18.35 -5.14
N LEU A 94 -55.45 -18.24 -4.15
CA LEU A 94 -55.56 -17.29 -3.04
C LEU A 94 -54.79 -16.00 -3.36
N ASP A 95 -55.38 -14.84 -3.02
CA ASP A 95 -54.76 -13.51 -3.19
C ASP A 95 -54.06 -13.01 -1.89
N SER A 96 -53.88 -13.88 -0.90
CA SER A 96 -53.27 -13.57 0.40
C SER A 96 -51.75 -13.64 0.38
N SER A 97 -51.05 -12.88 1.22
CA SER A 97 -49.61 -13.08 1.42
C SER A 97 -49.31 -14.29 2.33
N PRO A 98 -48.12 -14.91 2.23
CA PRO A 98 -47.70 -15.95 3.18
C PRO A 98 -47.79 -15.50 4.65
N GLN A 99 -47.56 -14.22 4.93
CA GLN A 99 -47.65 -13.66 6.27
C GLN A 99 -49.10 -13.61 6.76
N GLU A 100 -50.03 -13.14 5.92
CA GLU A 100 -51.46 -13.10 6.23
C GLU A 100 -52.02 -14.49 6.51
N GLU A 101 -51.59 -15.48 5.74
CA GLU A 101 -51.96 -16.88 5.92
C GLU A 101 -51.43 -17.46 7.24
N PHE A 102 -50.17 -17.19 7.61
CA PHE A 102 -49.62 -17.60 8.90
C PHE A 102 -50.25 -16.85 10.09
N LEU A 103 -50.53 -15.57 9.95
CA LEU A 103 -51.23 -14.78 10.97
C LEU A 103 -52.67 -15.27 11.16
N SER A 104 -53.35 -15.64 10.08
CA SER A 104 -54.70 -16.22 10.13
C SER A 104 -54.69 -17.57 10.87
N LEU A 105 -53.68 -18.40 10.61
CA LEU A 105 -53.48 -19.66 11.33
C LEU A 105 -53.26 -19.42 12.84
N LEU A 106 -52.43 -18.45 13.21
CA LEU A 106 -52.20 -18.08 14.62
C LEU A 106 -53.45 -17.48 15.28
N GLY A 107 -54.27 -16.77 14.51
CA GLY A 107 -55.56 -16.21 14.94
C GLY A 107 -56.67 -17.26 15.13
N GLY A 108 -56.37 -18.55 14.91
CA GLY A 108 -57.31 -19.65 15.10
C GLY A 108 -58.21 -19.93 13.88
N ALA A 109 -57.89 -19.37 12.70
CA ALA A 109 -58.58 -19.72 11.46
C ALA A 109 -58.24 -21.16 11.03
N ARG A 110 -59.09 -21.74 10.18
CA ARG A 110 -58.79 -23.04 9.57
C ARG A 110 -57.56 -22.88 8.66
N THR A 111 -56.61 -23.82 8.75
CA THR A 111 -55.46 -23.90 7.83
C THR A 111 -55.96 -23.95 6.38
N SER A 112 -55.51 -23.03 5.54
CA SER A 112 -55.79 -23.10 4.10
C SER A 112 -55.14 -24.34 3.48
N PRO A 113 -55.65 -24.85 2.33
CA PRO A 113 -55.06 -26.00 1.64
C PRO A 113 -53.59 -25.78 1.27
N ALA A 114 -53.22 -24.55 0.88
CA ALA A 114 -51.86 -24.16 0.55
C ALA A 114 -50.92 -24.25 1.77
N VAL A 115 -51.32 -23.66 2.91
CA VAL A 115 -50.55 -23.72 4.16
C VAL A 115 -50.44 -25.14 4.70
N HIS A 116 -51.52 -25.92 4.62
CA HIS A 116 -51.49 -27.33 5.04
C HIS A 116 -50.52 -28.16 4.19
N GLN A 117 -50.58 -28.02 2.86
CA GLN A 117 -49.65 -28.68 1.95
C GLN A 117 -48.20 -28.26 2.22
N PHE A 118 -47.96 -26.98 2.47
CA PHE A 118 -46.63 -26.46 2.81
C PHE A 118 -46.09 -27.04 4.12
N LEU A 119 -46.88 -27.00 5.21
CA LEU A 119 -46.47 -27.47 6.53
C LEU A 119 -46.18 -28.98 6.54
N VAL A 120 -46.97 -29.78 5.83
CA VAL A 120 -46.85 -31.24 5.83
C VAL A 120 -45.81 -31.73 4.83
N ASN A 121 -45.82 -31.24 3.59
CA ASN A 121 -45.04 -31.82 2.49
C ASN A 121 -43.73 -31.09 2.21
N THR A 122 -43.63 -29.79 2.52
CA THR A 122 -42.47 -28.97 2.14
C THR A 122 -41.59 -28.58 3.32
N LEU A 123 -42.21 -28.09 4.39
CA LEU A 123 -41.53 -27.71 5.61
C LEU A 123 -41.32 -28.95 6.49
N GLY A 124 -42.39 -29.55 6.99
CA GLY A 124 -42.35 -30.73 7.86
C GLY A 124 -41.48 -30.55 9.12
N GLU A 125 -41.48 -31.54 10.02
CA GLU A 125 -40.63 -31.48 11.22
C GLU A 125 -39.14 -31.42 10.87
N VAL A 126 -38.72 -32.20 9.86
CA VAL A 126 -37.33 -32.30 9.42
C VAL A 126 -36.83 -30.98 8.80
N GLY A 127 -37.67 -30.28 8.01
CA GLY A 127 -37.29 -29.00 7.40
C GLY A 127 -37.24 -27.87 8.42
N VAL A 128 -38.17 -27.82 9.40
CA VAL A 128 -38.10 -26.88 10.54
C VAL A 128 -36.77 -27.07 11.29
N LYS A 129 -36.44 -28.31 11.68
CA LYS A 129 -35.19 -28.60 12.40
C LYS A 129 -33.95 -28.23 11.59
N ARG A 130 -33.96 -28.49 10.27
CA ARG A 130 -32.85 -28.14 9.37
C ARG A 130 -32.67 -26.62 9.28
N ILE A 131 -33.75 -25.87 9.02
CA ILE A 131 -33.72 -24.40 8.91
C ILE A 131 -33.26 -23.78 10.24
N SER A 132 -33.82 -24.23 11.36
CA SER A 132 -33.41 -23.81 12.70
C SER A 132 -31.92 -24.01 12.92
N LYS A 133 -31.40 -25.21 12.60
CA LYS A 133 -29.97 -25.52 12.73
C LYS A 133 -29.09 -24.63 11.87
N VAL A 134 -29.48 -24.35 10.63
CA VAL A 134 -28.72 -23.51 9.69
C VAL A 134 -28.70 -22.05 10.17
N LEU A 135 -29.85 -21.46 10.50
CA LEU A 135 -29.93 -20.07 10.98
C LEU A 135 -29.24 -19.87 12.33
N CYS A 136 -29.45 -20.79 13.28
CA CYS A 136 -28.79 -20.72 14.58
C CYS A 136 -27.28 -20.97 14.46
N GLY A 137 -26.86 -21.85 13.55
CA GLY A 137 -25.44 -22.09 13.26
C GLY A 137 -24.76 -20.84 12.71
N ALA A 138 -25.36 -20.21 11.69
CA ALA A 138 -24.85 -18.98 11.11
C ALA A 138 -24.84 -17.84 12.13
N GLY A 139 -25.91 -17.64 12.90
CA GLY A 139 -25.94 -16.57 13.90
C GLY A 139 -24.93 -16.75 15.04
N LYS A 140 -24.67 -17.99 15.50
CA LYS A 140 -23.59 -18.27 16.46
C LYS A 140 -22.21 -17.98 15.88
N GLU A 141 -22.01 -18.31 14.61
CA GLU A 141 -20.76 -18.02 13.91
C GLU A 141 -20.56 -16.52 13.73
N LEU A 142 -21.59 -15.76 13.36
CA LEU A 142 -21.58 -14.30 13.35
C LEU A 142 -21.22 -13.73 14.72
N GLN A 143 -21.84 -14.23 15.79
CA GLN A 143 -21.53 -13.82 17.16
C GLN A 143 -20.06 -14.07 17.50
N ARG A 144 -19.50 -15.21 17.08
CA ARG A 144 -18.09 -15.54 17.25
C ARG A 144 -17.19 -14.56 16.50
N ILE A 145 -17.47 -14.30 15.22
CA ILE A 145 -16.71 -13.33 14.41
C ILE A 145 -16.73 -11.95 15.06
N VAL A 146 -17.86 -11.52 15.60
CA VAL A 146 -17.93 -10.22 16.26
C VAL A 146 -17.03 -10.18 17.50
N LEU A 147 -17.17 -11.16 18.39
CA LEU A 147 -16.45 -11.18 19.67
C LEU A 147 -14.95 -11.42 19.52
N GLU A 148 -14.54 -12.23 18.53
CA GLU A 148 -13.13 -12.62 18.36
C GLU A 148 -12.36 -11.71 17.39
N HIS A 149 -13.04 -11.01 16.49
CA HIS A 149 -12.39 -10.23 15.43
C HIS A 149 -12.89 -8.79 15.34
N LEU A 150 -14.19 -8.57 15.10
CA LEU A 150 -14.72 -7.24 14.80
C LEU A 150 -14.62 -6.28 15.99
N GLN A 151 -15.11 -6.69 17.16
CA GLN A 151 -15.14 -5.85 18.36
C GLN A 151 -13.72 -5.54 18.87
N PRO A 152 -12.81 -6.52 19.03
CA PRO A 152 -11.42 -6.22 19.39
C PRO A 152 -10.75 -5.26 18.41
N ALA A 153 -10.96 -5.42 17.10
CA ALA A 153 -10.40 -4.52 16.10
C ALA A 153 -10.96 -3.09 16.24
N ALA A 154 -12.27 -2.94 16.39
CA ALA A 154 -12.92 -1.64 16.58
C ALA A 154 -12.46 -0.94 17.87
N GLU A 155 -12.27 -1.69 18.97
CA GLU A 155 -11.79 -1.16 20.25
C GLU A 155 -10.35 -0.66 20.14
N VAL A 156 -9.47 -1.44 19.50
CA VAL A 156 -8.07 -1.04 19.29
C VAL A 156 -7.99 0.16 18.35
N ILE A 157 -8.80 0.22 17.28
CA ILE A 157 -8.90 1.40 16.41
C ILE A 157 -9.31 2.62 17.22
N GLY A 158 -10.36 2.52 18.04
CA GLY A 158 -10.83 3.60 18.91
C GLY A 158 -9.74 4.08 19.87
N PHE A 159 -8.99 3.14 20.46
CA PHE A 159 -7.85 3.45 21.33
C PHE A 159 -6.74 4.21 20.57
N ARG A 160 -6.30 3.73 19.40
CA ARG A 160 -5.24 4.38 18.61
C ARG A 160 -5.66 5.75 18.08
N MET A 161 -6.90 5.89 17.64
CA MET A 161 -7.46 7.19 17.25
C MET A 161 -7.53 8.16 18.43
N GLY A 162 -7.86 7.67 19.63
CA GLY A 162 -7.79 8.44 20.86
C GLY A 162 -6.37 8.95 21.17
N GLU A 163 -5.34 8.10 21.00
CA GLU A 163 -3.95 8.50 21.13
C GLU A 163 -3.58 9.58 20.11
N LEU A 164 -3.90 9.37 18.82
CA LEU A 164 -3.65 10.33 17.75
C LEU A 164 -4.35 11.67 17.99
N ARG A 165 -5.56 11.66 18.55
CA ARG A 165 -6.27 12.87 18.97
C ARG A 165 -5.56 13.60 20.11
N GLY A 166 -4.95 12.87 21.03
CA GLY A 166 -4.06 13.44 22.05
C GLY A 166 -2.84 14.13 21.42
N LEU A 167 -2.22 13.49 20.43
CA LEU A 167 -1.06 14.05 19.72
C LEU A 167 -1.42 15.27 18.87
N SER A 168 -2.55 15.25 18.18
CA SER A 168 -2.99 16.36 17.30
C SER A 168 -3.24 17.66 18.07
N ARG A 169 -3.65 17.56 19.34
CA ARG A 169 -3.78 18.71 20.26
C ARG A 169 -2.43 19.36 20.61
N TRP A 170 -1.33 18.63 20.53
CA TRP A 170 0.00 19.22 20.72
C TRP A 170 0.49 19.88 19.43
N ARG A 171 -0.17 20.99 19.08
CA ARG A 171 0.03 21.69 17.79
C ARG A 171 1.50 22.07 17.53
N ALA A 172 2.23 22.55 18.53
CA ALA A 172 3.66 22.87 18.39
C ALA A 172 4.49 21.68 17.86
N ARG A 173 4.10 20.45 18.21
CA ARG A 173 4.83 19.23 17.90
C ARG A 173 4.25 18.39 16.77
N TYR A 174 2.97 18.49 16.44
CA TYR A 174 2.37 17.64 15.39
C TYR A 174 1.72 18.42 14.24
N HIS A 175 1.37 19.69 14.42
CA HIS A 175 0.79 20.51 13.34
C HIS A 175 1.76 20.64 12.16
N GLY A 176 3.05 20.82 12.45
CA GLY A 176 4.10 20.93 11.43
C GLY A 176 4.33 19.68 10.58
N ILE A 177 3.77 18.52 10.95
CA ILE A 177 3.82 17.31 10.13
C ILE A 177 2.45 16.95 9.54
N GLY A 178 1.47 17.87 9.62
CA GLY A 178 0.15 17.70 9.00
C GLY A 178 -0.87 16.93 9.82
N LEU A 179 -0.60 16.69 11.12
CA LEU A 179 -1.60 16.07 12.00
C LEU A 179 -2.63 17.13 12.41
N ASP A 180 -3.75 17.15 11.68
CA ASP A 180 -4.79 18.15 11.84
C ASP A 180 -5.81 17.74 12.93
N GLU A 181 -6.02 18.62 13.91
CA GLU A 181 -6.88 18.35 15.08
C GLU A 181 -8.35 18.11 14.73
N PRO A 182 -9.03 18.95 13.92
CA PRO A 182 -10.43 18.71 13.58
C PRO A 182 -10.63 17.43 12.76
N LEU A 183 -9.77 17.15 11.77
CA LEU A 183 -9.87 15.90 10.99
C LEU A 183 -9.66 14.66 11.86
N ILE A 184 -8.64 14.66 12.72
CA ILE A 184 -8.39 13.55 13.65
C ILE A 184 -9.52 13.42 14.68
N SER A 185 -10.12 14.53 15.12
CA SER A 185 -11.27 14.50 16.04
C SER A 185 -12.51 13.89 15.37
N ASN A 186 -12.80 14.27 14.12
CA ASN A 186 -13.89 13.67 13.34
C ASN A 186 -13.66 12.17 13.13
N ALA A 187 -12.45 11.77 12.74
CA ALA A 187 -12.07 10.37 12.60
C ALA A 187 -12.21 9.58 13.93
N THR A 188 -11.83 10.20 15.06
CA THR A 188 -12.01 9.59 16.39
C THR A 188 -13.49 9.41 16.74
N GLU A 189 -14.32 10.39 16.38
CA GLU A 189 -15.76 10.32 16.56
C GLU A 189 -16.38 9.18 15.71
N LYS A 190 -15.97 9.01 14.45
CA LYS A 190 -16.37 7.88 13.61
C LYS A 190 -15.93 6.52 14.17
N ALA A 191 -14.73 6.43 14.73
CA ALA A 191 -14.29 5.21 15.45
C ALA A 191 -15.18 4.88 16.64
N GLY A 192 -15.61 5.89 17.41
CA GLY A 192 -16.56 5.72 18.50
C GLY A 192 -17.95 5.27 18.02
N MET A 193 -18.44 5.82 16.91
CA MET A 193 -19.73 5.40 16.32
C MET A 193 -19.70 3.96 15.83
N LEU A 194 -18.59 3.51 15.22
CA LEU A 194 -18.42 2.12 14.82
C LEU A 194 -18.60 1.18 16.02
N LEU A 195 -18.00 1.49 17.17
CA LEU A 195 -18.16 0.71 18.40
C LEU A 195 -19.63 0.61 18.83
N VAL A 196 -20.37 1.72 18.77
CA VAL A 196 -21.80 1.71 19.09
C VAL A 196 -22.59 0.85 18.10
N GLN A 197 -22.23 0.86 16.81
CA GLN A 197 -22.87 0.00 15.81
C GLN A 197 -22.54 -1.47 16.01
N VAL A 198 -21.31 -1.82 16.40
CA VAL A 198 -20.93 -3.21 16.72
C VAL A 198 -21.78 -3.73 17.89
N GLU A 199 -21.93 -2.95 18.95
CA GLU A 199 -22.78 -3.27 20.10
C GLU A 199 -24.25 -3.41 19.71
N ARG A 200 -24.76 -2.47 18.91
CA ARG A 200 -26.13 -2.51 18.40
C ARG A 200 -26.36 -3.77 17.55
N PHE A 201 -25.44 -4.08 16.65
CA PHE A 201 -25.50 -5.27 15.81
C PHE A 201 -25.55 -6.53 16.66
N MET A 202 -24.71 -6.64 17.70
CA MET A 202 -24.72 -7.77 18.63
C MET A 202 -26.04 -7.96 19.35
N ARG A 203 -26.70 -6.85 19.77
CA ARG A 203 -28.03 -6.90 20.39
C ARG A 203 -29.10 -7.38 19.42
N VAL A 204 -29.09 -6.86 18.19
CA VAL A 204 -30.03 -7.28 17.14
C VAL A 204 -29.84 -8.76 16.81
N LEU A 205 -28.60 -9.19 16.57
CA LEU A 205 -28.26 -10.60 16.31
C LEU A 205 -28.73 -11.52 17.45
N SER A 206 -28.49 -11.12 18.70
CA SER A 206 -28.93 -11.88 19.87
C SER A 206 -30.45 -12.00 19.95
N SER A 207 -31.18 -10.92 19.64
CA SER A 207 -32.64 -10.94 19.62
C SER A 207 -33.20 -11.88 18.54
N VAL A 208 -32.61 -11.84 17.34
CA VAL A 208 -32.94 -12.73 16.22
C VAL A 208 -32.67 -14.19 16.56
N LEU A 209 -31.50 -14.49 17.15
CA LEU A 209 -31.17 -15.84 17.58
C LEU A 209 -32.13 -16.36 18.66
N GLN A 210 -32.49 -15.52 19.63
CA GLN A 210 -33.43 -15.91 20.68
C GLN A 210 -34.82 -16.25 20.11
N GLN A 211 -35.28 -15.49 19.11
CA GLN A 211 -36.55 -15.74 18.42
C GLN A 211 -36.51 -17.06 17.62
N CYS A 212 -35.45 -17.29 16.83
CA CYS A 212 -35.26 -18.54 16.08
C CYS A 212 -35.25 -19.77 16.99
N ILE A 213 -34.54 -19.72 18.11
CA ILE A 213 -34.41 -20.84 19.04
C ILE A 213 -35.74 -21.13 19.76
N LYS A 214 -36.43 -20.11 20.27
CA LYS A 214 -37.66 -20.31 21.06
C LYS A 214 -38.85 -20.78 20.21
N LEU A 215 -38.91 -20.39 18.94
CA LEU A 215 -40.06 -20.65 18.06
C LEU A 215 -39.95 -21.94 17.27
N LEU A 216 -38.75 -22.28 16.79
CA LEU A 216 -38.54 -23.46 15.96
C LEU A 216 -38.23 -24.72 16.79
N MET A 217 -37.94 -24.57 18.08
CA MET A 217 -37.52 -25.68 18.97
C MET A 217 -38.47 -25.93 20.15
N SER A 218 -39.59 -25.21 20.28
CA SER A 218 -40.61 -25.59 21.26
C SER A 218 -41.25 -26.90 20.78
N GLU A 219 -40.92 -28.01 21.42
CA GLU A 219 -41.61 -29.29 21.17
C GLU A 219 -43.12 -29.09 21.36
N PRO A 220 -43.97 -29.60 20.45
CA PRO A 220 -45.38 -29.74 20.74
C PRO A 220 -45.49 -30.83 21.81
N SER A 221 -45.42 -30.45 23.08
CA SER A 221 -45.86 -31.35 24.15
C SER A 221 -47.33 -31.67 23.91
N ASP A 222 -47.74 -32.92 24.17
CA ASP A 222 -49.11 -33.43 23.99
C ASP A 222 -50.19 -32.63 24.77
N GLN A 223 -49.77 -31.65 25.58
CA GLN A 223 -50.60 -30.57 26.10
C GLN A 223 -50.16 -29.26 25.44
N LEU A 224 -51.03 -28.71 24.57
CA LEU A 224 -50.92 -27.40 23.94
C LEU A 224 -50.64 -26.30 24.99
N LEU A 225 -49.38 -26.12 25.39
CA LEU A 225 -48.91 -24.84 25.87
C LEU A 225 -49.05 -23.91 24.67
N PRO A 226 -49.78 -22.78 24.79
CA PRO A 226 -49.96 -21.88 23.68
C PRO A 226 -48.58 -21.48 23.17
N TYR A 227 -48.30 -21.75 21.89
CA TYR A 227 -47.21 -21.07 21.20
C TYR A 227 -47.24 -19.61 21.63
N ASN A 228 -46.11 -19.04 22.03
CA ASN A 228 -46.07 -17.63 22.36
C ASN A 228 -46.36 -16.87 21.06
N SER A 229 -47.63 -16.56 20.84
CA SER A 229 -48.17 -15.98 19.60
C SER A 229 -47.48 -14.67 19.29
N GLU A 230 -47.08 -13.93 20.32
CA GLU A 230 -46.28 -12.72 20.22
C GLU A 230 -44.91 -12.99 19.59
N LEU A 231 -44.20 -14.03 20.02
CA LEU A 231 -42.91 -14.39 19.42
C LEU A 231 -43.08 -14.83 17.96
N VAL A 232 -44.13 -15.57 17.62
CA VAL A 232 -44.36 -16.01 16.23
C VAL A 232 -44.69 -14.81 15.34
N ILE A 233 -45.53 -13.89 15.81
CA ILE A 233 -45.82 -12.63 15.12
C ILE A 233 -44.55 -11.81 14.91
N ILE A 234 -43.69 -11.70 15.94
CA ILE A 234 -42.41 -11.01 15.83
C ILE A 234 -41.49 -11.70 14.82
N PHE A 235 -41.42 -13.02 14.78
CA PHE A 235 -40.64 -13.76 13.77
C PHE A 235 -41.15 -13.53 12.35
N LEU A 236 -42.47 -13.61 12.15
CA LEU A 236 -43.13 -13.36 10.86
C LEU A 236 -42.99 -11.92 10.37
N LYS A 237 -42.75 -10.96 11.27
CA LYS A 237 -42.51 -9.57 10.90
C LYS A 237 -41.03 -9.24 10.74
N CYS A 238 -40.18 -9.72 11.65
CA CYS A 238 -38.75 -9.38 11.68
C CYS A 238 -37.91 -10.25 10.75
N LEU A 239 -38.01 -11.58 10.81
CA LEU A 239 -37.14 -12.46 10.03
C LEU A 239 -37.68 -12.78 8.64
N TYR A 240 -39.00 -12.88 8.52
CA TYR A 240 -39.63 -13.21 7.24
C TYR A 240 -39.62 -12.03 6.25
N GLU A 241 -39.89 -10.81 6.73
CA GLU A 241 -40.01 -9.62 5.85
C GLU A 241 -38.78 -8.71 5.86
N GLN A 242 -38.24 -8.42 7.04
CA GLN A 242 -37.26 -7.33 7.18
C GLN A 242 -35.81 -7.81 7.13
N ASP A 243 -35.50 -9.00 7.68
CA ASP A 243 -34.14 -9.53 7.77
C ASP A 243 -33.14 -8.48 8.35
N PRO A 244 -33.32 -8.07 9.62
CA PRO A 244 -32.60 -6.94 10.20
C PRO A 244 -31.09 -7.15 10.29
N VAL A 245 -30.63 -8.41 10.34
CA VAL A 245 -29.20 -8.74 10.34
C VAL A 245 -28.59 -8.40 8.98
N LYS A 246 -29.28 -8.75 7.88
CA LYS A 246 -28.85 -8.41 6.53
C LYS A 246 -28.84 -6.90 6.31
N GLN A 247 -29.89 -6.20 6.75
CA GLN A 247 -29.99 -4.74 6.64
C GLN A 247 -28.81 -4.02 7.31
N LEU A 248 -28.34 -4.50 8.46
CA LEU A 248 -27.21 -3.89 9.16
C LEU A 248 -25.85 -4.17 8.48
N LEU A 249 -25.72 -5.29 7.77
CA LEU A 249 -24.47 -5.75 7.14
C LEU A 249 -24.29 -5.31 5.69
N GLU A 250 -25.38 -5.05 4.95
CA GLU A 250 -25.30 -4.65 3.55
C GLU A 250 -25.13 -3.14 3.37
N ILE A 251 -24.39 -2.78 2.33
CA ILE A 251 -24.29 -1.43 1.81
C ILE A 251 -25.42 -1.27 0.81
N SER A 252 -26.52 -0.62 1.20
CA SER A 252 -27.56 -0.23 0.25
C SER A 252 -27.24 1.15 -0.35
N GLU A 253 -27.44 1.32 -1.66
CA GLU A 253 -27.32 2.63 -2.33
C GLU A 253 -28.48 3.56 -1.96
N THR A 254 -29.63 3.01 -1.58
CA THR A 254 -30.73 3.75 -0.95
C THR A 254 -30.37 3.98 0.51
N ASP A 255 -30.41 5.23 0.98
CA ASP A 255 -30.27 5.55 2.40
C ASP A 255 -31.41 4.87 3.17
N TYR A 256 -31.17 3.64 3.63
CA TYR A 256 -32.02 2.94 4.57
C TYR A 256 -31.86 3.67 5.90
N ASP A 257 -32.74 4.63 6.16
CA ASP A 257 -32.88 5.21 7.49
C ASP A 257 -33.58 4.19 8.37
N VAL A 258 -32.82 3.60 9.29
CA VAL A 258 -33.44 2.81 10.35
C VAL A 258 -34.30 3.76 11.17
N GLU A 259 -35.60 3.51 11.22
CA GLU A 259 -36.53 4.30 12.03
C GLU A 259 -36.13 4.24 13.50
N ILE A 260 -35.97 5.42 14.10
CA ILE A 260 -35.70 5.59 15.53
C ILE A 260 -36.89 6.32 16.12
N ASP A 261 -37.33 5.86 17.29
CA ASP A 261 -38.35 6.56 18.06
C ASP A 261 -37.90 7.97 18.45
N LEU A 262 -38.87 8.89 18.55
CA LEU A 262 -38.62 10.30 18.84
C LEU A 262 -37.89 10.50 20.18
N GLU A 263 -38.17 9.66 21.17
CA GLU A 263 -37.57 9.75 22.51
C GLU A 263 -36.07 9.42 22.48
N THR A 264 -35.68 8.35 21.81
CA THR A 264 -34.28 7.99 21.60
C THR A 264 -33.54 9.07 20.81
N ALA A 265 -34.16 9.64 19.77
CA ALA A 265 -33.58 10.72 18.99
C ALA A 265 -33.40 12.02 19.82
N GLU A 266 -34.29 12.31 20.77
CA GLU A 266 -34.12 13.41 21.73
C GLU A 266 -32.98 13.13 22.70
N ARG A 267 -32.92 11.93 23.29
CA ARG A 267 -31.84 11.54 24.19
C ARG A 267 -30.47 11.62 23.53
N VAL A 268 -30.34 11.20 22.27
CA VAL A 268 -29.08 11.33 21.52
C VAL A 268 -28.69 12.81 21.35
N ARG A 269 -29.65 13.68 21.06
CA ARG A 269 -29.40 15.14 20.98
C ARG A 269 -28.99 15.74 22.32
N GLU A 270 -29.55 15.26 23.42
CA GLU A 270 -29.12 15.67 24.76
C GLU A 270 -27.70 15.22 25.08
N LEU A 271 -27.30 14.01 24.67
CA LEU A 271 -25.94 13.50 24.89
C LEU A 271 -24.86 14.39 24.27
N VAL A 272 -25.15 15.08 23.16
CA VAL A 272 -24.24 16.07 22.56
C VAL A 272 -23.84 17.14 23.59
N GLN A 273 -24.79 17.60 24.42
CA GLN A 273 -24.54 18.61 25.46
C GLN A 273 -23.65 18.08 26.59
N PHE A 274 -23.60 16.76 26.77
CA PHE A 274 -22.75 16.07 27.75
C PHE A 274 -21.42 15.59 27.17
N GLY A 275 -21.05 16.04 25.96
CA GLY A 275 -19.80 15.65 25.29
C GLY A 275 -19.90 14.32 24.53
N GLY A 276 -21.12 13.91 24.18
CA GLY A 276 -21.37 12.84 23.22
C GLY A 276 -20.99 13.23 21.79
N PHE A 277 -21.27 12.34 20.85
CA PHE A 277 -20.95 12.56 19.44
C PHE A 277 -21.72 13.74 18.84
N SER A 278 -21.06 14.48 17.95
CA SER A 278 -21.61 15.63 17.23
C SER A 278 -22.62 15.22 16.16
N ASP A 279 -22.35 14.13 15.43
CA ASP A 279 -23.28 13.54 14.47
C ASP A 279 -24.30 12.67 15.22
N THR A 280 -25.58 13.05 15.14
CA THR A 280 -26.70 12.40 15.84
C THR A 280 -27.40 11.35 15.00
N GLU A 281 -27.09 11.27 13.70
CA GLU A 281 -27.79 10.41 12.76
C GLU A 281 -27.18 9.00 12.69
N TYR A 282 -26.09 8.75 13.43
CA TYR A 282 -25.37 7.47 13.39
C TYR A 282 -26.26 6.26 13.67
N LEU A 283 -27.26 6.39 14.54
CA LEU A 283 -28.20 5.29 14.82
C LEU A 283 -29.17 5.01 13.66
N ARG A 284 -29.38 5.95 12.74
CA ARG A 284 -30.22 5.72 11.55
C ARG A 284 -29.46 4.94 10.48
N ARG A 285 -28.13 5.02 10.51
CA ARG A 285 -27.26 4.33 9.57
C ARG A 285 -27.01 2.88 10.00
N THR A 286 -26.64 2.07 9.01
CA THR A 286 -26.25 0.67 9.20
C THR A 286 -24.80 0.57 9.68
N LEU A 287 -24.42 -0.60 10.21
CA LEU A 287 -23.03 -0.87 10.60
C LEU A 287 -22.08 -0.72 9.39
N ALA A 288 -22.50 -1.23 8.22
CA ALA A 288 -21.71 -1.10 7.00
C ALA A 288 -21.54 0.36 6.55
N LYS A 289 -22.60 1.19 6.64
CA LYS A 289 -22.52 2.61 6.28
C LYS A 289 -21.63 3.40 7.22
N GLU A 290 -21.73 3.18 8.53
CA GLU A 290 -20.82 3.82 9.50
C GLU A 290 -19.37 3.41 9.29
N PHE A 291 -19.12 2.13 8.95
CA PHE A 291 -17.78 1.69 8.60
C PHE A 291 -17.22 2.42 7.36
N GLN A 292 -18.02 2.63 6.31
CA GLN A 292 -17.60 3.41 5.14
C GLN A 292 -17.26 4.87 5.48
N LEU A 293 -18.08 5.51 6.31
CA LEU A 293 -17.83 6.88 6.75
C LEU A 293 -16.55 6.98 7.59
N LEU A 294 -16.27 5.96 8.40
CA LEU A 294 -15.01 5.82 9.12
C LEU A 294 -13.83 5.72 8.15
N GLU A 295 -13.89 4.84 7.15
CA GLU A 295 -12.82 4.68 6.14
C GLU A 295 -12.53 5.99 5.41
N LEU A 296 -13.56 6.72 5.00
CA LEU A 296 -13.43 8.03 4.36
C LEU A 296 -12.77 9.04 5.28
N SER A 297 -13.20 9.11 6.54
CA SER A 297 -12.62 10.03 7.53
C SER A 297 -11.15 9.72 7.82
N PHE A 298 -10.76 8.43 7.83
CA PHE A 298 -9.37 8.01 8.03
C PHE A 298 -8.51 8.41 6.83
N LYS A 299 -9.03 8.19 5.61
CA LYS A 299 -8.35 8.60 4.38
C LYS A 299 -8.08 10.10 4.37
N GLU A 300 -9.08 10.92 4.70
CA GLU A 300 -8.92 12.37 4.79
C GLU A 300 -7.90 12.78 5.86
N ALA A 301 -8.00 12.22 7.07
CA ALA A 301 -7.11 12.53 8.17
C ALA A 301 -5.65 12.15 7.91
N PHE A 302 -5.40 10.98 7.29
CA PHE A 302 -4.05 10.49 7.00
C PHE A 302 -3.46 11.02 5.69
N GLN A 303 -4.28 11.59 4.80
CA GLN A 303 -3.78 12.31 3.62
C GLN A 303 -3.10 13.64 3.97
N MET A 304 -3.50 14.28 5.07
CA MET A 304 -2.93 15.57 5.47
C MET A 304 -1.44 15.50 5.85
N PRO A 305 -0.96 14.52 6.62
CA PRO A 305 0.47 14.30 6.80
C PRO A 305 1.21 14.11 5.47
N PHE A 306 0.69 13.29 4.56
CA PHE A 306 1.31 13.05 3.26
C PHE A 306 1.50 14.35 2.46
N THR A 307 0.42 15.13 2.32
CA THR A 307 0.44 16.41 1.58
C THR A 307 1.31 17.47 2.27
N THR A 308 1.36 17.48 3.60
CA THR A 308 2.17 18.45 4.36
C THR A 308 3.65 18.13 4.26
N ILE A 309 4.02 16.85 4.34
CA ILE A 309 5.41 16.39 4.26
C ILE A 309 5.93 16.53 2.83
N SER A 310 5.14 16.13 1.82
CA SER A 310 5.56 16.20 0.42
C SER A 310 5.88 17.64 -0.02
N ARG A 311 5.09 18.63 0.43
CA ARG A 311 5.36 20.06 0.20
C ARG A 311 6.63 20.59 0.88
N LYS A 312 7.18 19.84 1.84
CA LYS A 312 8.44 20.18 2.52
C LYS A 312 9.66 19.50 1.90
N ILE A 313 9.44 18.58 0.97
CA ILE A 313 10.52 17.97 0.19
C ILE A 313 10.76 18.89 -1.01
N LEU A 314 11.85 19.66 -0.94
CA LEU A 314 12.21 20.62 -1.96
C LEU A 314 13.38 20.09 -2.79
N CYS A 315 13.40 20.39 -4.08
CA CYS A 315 14.58 20.17 -4.91
C CYS A 315 15.62 21.25 -4.57
N GLU A 316 16.78 20.85 -4.05
CA GLU A 316 17.88 21.77 -3.71
C GLU A 316 18.86 21.95 -4.87
N ASP A 317 19.07 20.90 -5.66
CA ASP A 317 20.03 20.91 -6.75
C ASP A 317 19.55 19.98 -7.87
N LEU A 318 19.91 20.34 -9.10
CA LEU A 318 19.56 19.61 -10.31
C LEU A 318 20.81 19.56 -11.20
N LEU A 319 21.24 18.35 -11.56
CA LEU A 319 22.38 18.11 -12.43
C LEU A 319 21.91 17.47 -13.74
N PRO A 320 21.91 18.22 -14.86
CA PRO A 320 21.69 17.65 -16.18
C PRO A 320 22.89 16.79 -16.58
N LEU A 321 22.65 15.51 -16.85
CA LEU A 321 23.71 14.56 -17.24
C LEU A 321 23.92 14.60 -18.76
N PHE A 322 23.00 14.02 -19.54
CA PHE A 322 23.04 14.05 -21.00
C PHE A 322 21.64 14.15 -21.64
N PRO A 323 21.54 14.75 -22.83
CA PRO A 323 20.30 14.77 -23.60
C PRO A 323 19.99 13.39 -24.15
N LEU A 324 18.71 13.04 -24.21
CA LEU A 324 18.19 11.88 -24.92
C LEU A 324 17.44 12.38 -26.16
N PRO A 325 17.73 11.86 -27.36
CA PRO A 325 17.00 12.28 -28.55
C PRO A 325 15.50 12.03 -28.34
N SER A 326 14.67 13.03 -28.69
CA SER A 326 13.22 12.89 -28.66
C SER A 326 12.82 11.72 -29.55
N LEU A 327 12.32 10.63 -28.97
CA LEU A 327 11.87 9.41 -29.63
C LEU A 327 10.65 9.68 -30.54
N SER A 328 10.85 10.35 -31.67
CA SER A 328 9.93 10.33 -32.79
C SER A 328 10.22 9.06 -33.61
N ASN A 329 9.49 7.99 -33.28
CA ASN A 329 9.43 6.68 -33.96
C ASN A 329 10.52 5.66 -33.59
N ALA A 330 10.40 5.03 -32.42
CA ALA A 330 10.86 3.65 -32.25
C ALA A 330 9.99 2.92 -31.20
N SER A 331 9.53 1.74 -31.60
CA SER A 331 8.83 0.73 -30.82
C SER A 331 9.38 0.53 -29.39
N SER A 332 8.53 0.75 -28.39
CA SER A 332 8.33 -0.02 -27.13
C SER A 332 9.48 -0.75 -26.41
N SER A 333 10.75 -0.42 -26.62
CA SER A 333 11.85 -0.83 -25.74
C SER A 333 12.44 0.43 -25.14
N SER A 334 11.99 0.77 -23.92
CA SER A 334 12.72 1.68 -23.04
C SER A 334 14.17 1.20 -23.00
N THR A 335 15.09 1.92 -23.64
CA THR A 335 16.54 1.72 -23.45
C THR A 335 16.80 2.01 -21.99
N ARG A 336 16.88 0.95 -21.16
CA ARG A 336 17.28 1.08 -19.76
C ARG A 336 18.75 1.43 -19.78
N ILE A 337 19.07 2.67 -19.47
CA ILE A 337 20.46 3.08 -19.23
C ILE A 337 20.88 2.46 -17.89
N PRO A 338 21.91 1.60 -17.86
CA PRO A 338 22.50 1.14 -16.61
C PRO A 338 22.86 2.34 -15.74
N THR A 339 22.24 2.43 -14.57
CA THR A 339 22.41 3.54 -13.63
C THR A 339 22.39 2.99 -12.21
N SER A 340 23.34 3.43 -11.38
CA SER A 340 23.41 3.10 -9.96
C SER A 340 23.76 4.36 -9.17
N ILE A 341 23.15 4.51 -7.99
CA ILE A 341 23.39 5.62 -7.05
C ILE A 341 23.74 5.00 -5.71
N SER A 342 24.76 5.57 -5.05
CA SER A 342 25.29 5.05 -3.81
C SER A 342 25.90 6.13 -2.94
N TYR A 343 26.28 5.74 -1.73
CA TYR A 343 26.81 6.65 -0.74
C TYR A 343 27.74 5.91 0.24
N TYR A 344 28.89 6.50 0.53
CA TYR A 344 29.93 5.93 1.40
C TYR A 344 30.43 6.94 2.41
N GLU A 345 30.80 6.47 3.60
CA GLU A 345 31.45 7.33 4.60
C GLU A 345 32.82 7.77 4.05
N ASP A 346 33.14 9.07 4.16
CA ASP A 346 34.42 9.62 3.74
C ASP A 346 35.49 9.37 4.83
N PRO A 347 36.43 8.42 4.64
CA PRO A 347 37.46 8.14 5.63
C PRO A 347 38.46 9.29 5.76
N SER A 348 38.60 10.15 4.74
CA SER A 348 39.58 11.23 4.70
C SER A 348 39.20 12.41 5.61
N ARG A 349 37.92 12.52 5.99
CA ARG A 349 37.38 13.64 6.80
C ARG A 349 36.90 13.26 8.20
N ALA A 350 36.88 11.96 8.52
CA ALA A 350 36.52 11.42 9.83
C ALA A 350 37.36 11.99 11.00
N SER A 351 38.57 12.48 10.72
CA SER A 351 39.51 13.01 11.72
C SER A 351 39.31 14.50 12.07
N SER A 352 38.40 15.22 11.40
CA SER A 352 38.29 16.68 11.50
C SER A 352 37.06 17.23 12.24
N SER A 353 36.03 16.43 12.51
CA SER A 353 34.74 16.91 13.05
C SER A 353 34.52 16.59 14.53
N HIS A 354 35.35 17.14 15.43
CA HIS A 354 35.14 17.02 16.88
C HIS A 354 33.93 17.80 17.44
N TYR A 355 33.15 18.53 16.63
CA TYR A 355 32.08 19.41 17.15
C TYR A 355 30.68 19.24 16.55
N THR A 356 30.48 18.38 15.57
CA THR A 356 29.13 17.98 15.12
C THR A 356 29.22 16.55 14.63
N GLY A 357 28.58 15.59 15.33
CA GLY A 357 28.59 14.16 14.99
C GLY A 357 27.85 13.80 13.69
N GLN A 358 28.02 14.59 12.62
CA GLN A 358 27.57 14.27 11.28
C GLN A 358 28.68 13.48 10.59
N ILE A 359 28.43 12.18 10.41
CA ILE A 359 29.22 11.34 9.51
C ILE A 359 29.12 11.96 8.12
N GLN A 360 30.25 12.34 7.53
CA GLN A 360 30.28 12.93 6.21
C GLN A 360 30.27 11.81 5.18
N VAL A 361 29.17 11.71 4.45
CA VAL A 361 28.95 10.69 3.43
C VAL A 361 29.13 11.33 2.06
N ILE A 362 29.85 10.66 1.15
CA ILE A 362 30.00 11.04 -0.26
C ILE A 362 29.09 10.16 -1.09
N ASP A 363 28.25 10.79 -1.91
CA ASP A 363 27.41 10.12 -2.88
C ASP A 363 28.17 9.86 -4.19
N TYR A 364 27.88 8.72 -4.83
CA TYR A 364 28.40 8.33 -6.14
C TYR A 364 27.24 7.95 -7.05
N ILE A 365 27.23 8.51 -8.26
CA ILE A 365 26.25 8.29 -9.31
C ILE A 365 27.00 7.75 -10.53
N SER A 366 26.79 6.48 -10.84
CA SER A 366 27.44 5.80 -11.96
C SER A 366 26.41 5.44 -13.01
N PHE A 367 26.71 5.72 -14.28
CA PHE A 367 25.81 5.43 -15.39
C PHE A 367 26.55 5.21 -16.70
N GLN A 368 25.96 4.44 -17.60
CA GLN A 368 26.46 4.32 -18.97
C GLN A 368 26.06 5.55 -19.78
N VAL A 369 27.00 6.13 -20.51
CA VAL A 369 26.74 7.24 -21.41
C VAL A 369 26.42 6.67 -22.80
N PRO A 370 25.26 7.02 -23.41
CA PRO A 370 24.96 6.59 -24.78
C PRO A 370 26.00 7.10 -25.77
N ASP A 371 26.36 6.27 -26.75
CA ASP A 371 27.39 6.60 -27.77
C ASP A 371 27.04 7.87 -28.55
N GLU A 372 25.75 8.17 -28.72
CA GLU A 372 25.26 9.38 -29.38
C GLU A 372 25.56 10.68 -28.60
N SER A 373 26.01 10.59 -27.35
CA SER A 373 26.27 11.75 -26.49
C SER A 373 27.58 12.47 -26.81
N PHE A 374 28.56 11.74 -27.39
CA PHE A 374 29.85 12.29 -27.79
C PHE A 374 30.13 11.94 -29.26
N SER A 375 30.70 12.88 -30.02
CA SER A 375 30.99 12.65 -31.45
C SER A 375 32.17 11.71 -31.72
N ASP A 376 33.10 11.61 -30.75
CA ASP A 376 34.44 11.01 -30.97
C ASP A 376 34.78 9.91 -29.96
N ILE A 377 33.91 9.66 -28.97
CA ILE A 377 34.14 8.70 -27.89
C ILE A 377 32.89 7.84 -27.73
N GLU A 378 33.06 6.53 -27.84
CA GLU A 378 31.99 5.54 -27.69
C GLU A 378 32.21 4.71 -26.42
N ASN A 379 31.16 4.05 -25.95
CA ASN A 379 31.18 3.04 -24.90
C ASN A 379 31.80 3.53 -23.58
N CYS A 380 31.19 4.58 -23.04
CA CYS A 380 31.66 5.26 -21.84
C CYS A 380 30.80 4.97 -20.61
N ILE A 381 31.45 4.91 -19.45
CA ILE A 381 30.82 4.90 -18.14
C ILE A 381 31.21 6.19 -17.43
N CYS A 382 30.24 6.95 -16.98
CA CYS A 382 30.50 8.12 -16.15
C CYS A 382 30.24 7.80 -14.68
N ILE A 383 31.13 8.25 -13.80
CA ILE A 383 30.97 8.19 -12.35
C ILE A 383 31.10 9.62 -11.83
N VAL A 384 30.03 10.14 -11.25
CA VAL A 384 29.96 11.45 -10.59
C VAL A 384 29.96 11.22 -9.08
N ARG A 385 30.73 12.00 -8.33
CA ARG A 385 30.71 11.95 -6.86
C ARG A 385 30.57 13.34 -6.23
N GLY A 386 30.00 13.39 -5.03
CA GLY A 386 29.86 14.63 -4.27
C GLY A 386 28.81 15.58 -4.84
N PHE A 387 27.65 15.06 -5.23
CA PHE A 387 26.51 15.88 -5.63
C PHE A 387 25.70 16.34 -4.40
N MET A 388 25.45 15.46 -3.42
CA MET A 388 24.59 15.70 -2.24
C MET A 388 25.12 16.67 -1.16
N HIS A 389 26.10 17.54 -1.44
CA HIS A 389 26.72 18.36 -0.39
C HIS A 389 25.80 19.43 0.23
N ASN A 390 25.82 19.44 1.57
CA ASN A 390 25.22 20.44 2.46
C ASN A 390 25.47 21.89 1.96
N SER A 391 24.41 22.70 2.00
CA SER A 391 24.43 24.15 1.73
C SER A 391 25.51 24.94 2.50
N ASP A 392 26.05 24.38 3.59
CA ASP A 392 27.18 24.95 4.33
C ASP A 392 28.56 24.78 3.66
N CYS A 393 28.76 23.81 2.78
CA CYS A 393 30.00 23.66 1.99
C CYS A 393 30.07 24.67 0.84
N LEU A 394 28.94 24.98 0.21
CA LEU A 394 28.83 26.05 -0.80
C LEU A 394 29.26 27.42 -0.23
N LYS A 395 28.93 27.70 1.04
CA LYS A 395 29.36 28.92 1.74
C LYS A 395 30.87 28.99 2.03
N LYS A 396 31.59 27.86 1.95
CA LYS A 396 33.03 27.76 2.22
C LYS A 396 33.90 27.66 0.97
N GLY A 397 33.31 27.74 -0.24
CA GLY A 397 34.06 27.83 -1.50
C GLY A 397 34.72 26.51 -1.98
N TYR A 398 34.32 25.36 -1.44
CA TYR A 398 34.79 24.06 -1.94
C TYR A 398 33.81 23.51 -2.98
N SER A 399 34.22 23.42 -4.25
CA SER A 399 33.49 22.63 -5.27
C SER A 399 33.81 21.16 -5.06
N SER A 400 32.91 20.42 -4.44
CA SER A 400 33.07 19.00 -4.13
C SER A 400 32.47 18.07 -5.19
N LEU A 401 31.89 18.64 -6.27
CA LEU A 401 31.36 17.85 -7.37
C LEU A 401 32.49 17.47 -8.30
N GLU A 402 32.72 16.17 -8.44
CA GLU A 402 33.76 15.64 -9.31
C GLU A 402 33.20 14.51 -10.15
N ALA A 403 33.74 14.31 -11.34
CA ALA A 403 33.35 13.23 -12.21
C ALA A 403 34.52 12.65 -12.99
N VAL A 404 34.39 11.40 -13.38
CA VAL A 404 35.31 10.71 -14.27
C VAL A 404 34.51 10.07 -15.41
N LEU A 405 35.07 10.15 -16.61
CA LEU A 405 34.56 9.47 -17.80
C LEU A 405 35.51 8.32 -18.13
N LEU A 406 35.04 7.09 -17.96
CA LEU A 406 35.79 5.86 -18.24
C LEU A 406 35.42 5.32 -19.61
N CYS A 407 36.38 5.28 -20.53
CA CYS A 407 36.25 4.64 -21.83
C CYS A 407 36.48 3.13 -21.67
N VAL A 408 35.46 2.33 -21.96
CA VAL A 408 35.59 0.87 -22.00
C VAL A 408 36.33 0.50 -23.29
N PRO A 409 37.33 -0.41 -23.26
CA PRO A 409 38.06 -0.83 -24.46
C PRO A 409 37.12 -1.33 -25.56
N ALA A 410 37.46 -1.06 -26.82
CA ALA A 410 36.63 -1.39 -27.98
C ALA A 410 36.28 -2.89 -28.12
N ASP A 411 37.05 -3.77 -27.48
CA ASP A 411 36.78 -5.21 -27.46
C ASP A 411 35.71 -5.61 -26.43
N TYR A 412 35.17 -4.68 -25.65
CA TYR A 412 34.19 -4.95 -24.60
C TYR A 412 33.01 -3.99 -24.68
N GLN A 413 31.82 -4.42 -24.30
CA GLN A 413 30.62 -3.59 -24.18
C GLN A 413 30.10 -3.63 -22.75
N CYS A 414 29.78 -2.47 -22.16
CA CYS A 414 29.13 -2.41 -20.85
C CYS A 414 27.67 -2.86 -20.94
N VAL A 415 27.31 -3.85 -20.11
CA VAL A 415 25.97 -4.45 -20.04
C VAL A 415 25.18 -3.91 -18.86
N ASP A 416 25.80 -3.87 -17.68
CA ASP A 416 25.20 -3.32 -16.48
C ASP A 416 26.29 -2.95 -15.46
N LEU A 417 25.93 -2.17 -14.46
CA LEU A 417 26.81 -1.79 -13.37
C LEU A 417 26.03 -1.77 -12.06
N SER A 418 26.71 -2.11 -10.96
CA SER A 418 26.07 -2.15 -9.65
C SER A 418 27.05 -1.81 -8.55
N LEU A 419 26.48 -1.38 -7.43
CA LEU A 419 27.23 -1.02 -6.24
C LEU A 419 27.78 -2.26 -5.52
N TYR A 420 28.98 -2.16 -4.96
CA TYR A 420 29.52 -3.12 -4.00
C TYR A 420 29.95 -2.44 -2.69
N LYS A 421 30.77 -3.08 -1.84
CA LYS A 421 31.18 -2.52 -0.55
C LYS A 421 32.35 -1.54 -0.71
N ASP A 422 32.57 -0.68 0.28
CA ASP A 422 33.80 0.10 0.45
C ASP A 422 34.23 0.94 -0.77
N SER A 423 33.33 1.70 -1.38
CA SER A 423 33.59 2.48 -2.61
C SER A 423 33.84 1.64 -3.88
N GLN A 424 33.50 0.36 -3.88
CA GLN A 424 33.65 -0.49 -5.06
C GLN A 424 32.41 -0.49 -5.95
N ILE A 425 32.64 -0.59 -7.27
CA ILE A 425 31.61 -0.72 -8.30
C ILE A 425 31.89 -2.00 -9.09
N VAL A 426 30.87 -2.84 -9.25
CA VAL A 426 30.93 -4.03 -10.10
C VAL A 426 30.44 -3.65 -11.49
N LEU A 427 31.31 -3.82 -12.48
CA LEU A 427 30.97 -3.68 -13.89
C LEU A 427 30.74 -5.06 -14.51
N LEU A 428 29.68 -5.17 -15.30
CA LEU A 428 29.36 -6.34 -16.10
C LEU A 428 29.56 -6.00 -17.57
N LEU A 429 30.51 -6.67 -18.22
CA LEU A 429 30.90 -6.43 -19.60
C LEU A 429 30.70 -7.68 -20.46
N ASN A 430 30.44 -7.51 -21.75
CA ASN A 430 30.56 -8.57 -22.76
C ASN A 430 31.76 -8.28 -23.64
N LYS A 431 32.49 -9.31 -24.07
CA LYS A 431 33.51 -9.15 -25.11
C LYS A 431 32.89 -9.13 -26.50
N ASP A 432 33.21 -8.12 -27.31
CA ASP A 432 32.76 -7.98 -28.70
C ASP A 432 33.57 -8.89 -29.63
N ASN A 433 33.01 -10.07 -29.94
CA ASN A 433 33.62 -11.04 -30.85
C ASN A 433 33.32 -10.69 -32.32
N ASN A 434 33.84 -9.56 -32.83
CA ASN A 434 33.70 -9.23 -34.25
C ASN A 434 34.55 -10.12 -35.19
N ASN A 435 35.47 -10.95 -34.67
CA ASN A 435 36.44 -11.68 -35.50
C ASN A 435 36.58 -13.21 -35.26
N THR A 436 35.81 -13.85 -34.37
CA THR A 436 35.93 -15.30 -34.13
C THR A 436 34.58 -16.00 -34.15
N SER A 437 34.39 -16.89 -35.14
CA SER A 437 33.16 -17.62 -35.45
C SER A 437 32.79 -18.74 -34.47
N GLU A 438 33.20 -18.67 -33.21
CA GLU A 438 32.82 -19.65 -32.19
C GLU A 438 31.94 -19.01 -31.12
N SER A 439 30.79 -19.63 -30.89
CA SER A 439 29.64 -19.12 -30.14
C SER A 439 29.82 -19.10 -28.61
N ALA A 440 31.03 -18.92 -28.10
CA ALA A 440 31.29 -18.65 -26.70
C ALA A 440 31.47 -17.13 -26.56
N GLY A 441 30.38 -16.43 -26.27
CA GLY A 441 30.51 -15.04 -25.81
C GLY A 441 31.13 -15.09 -24.42
N ASP A 442 32.24 -14.40 -24.23
CA ASP A 442 32.90 -14.30 -22.92
C ASP A 442 32.39 -13.02 -22.23
N GLY A 443 31.60 -13.21 -21.18
CA GLY A 443 31.27 -12.14 -20.25
C GLY A 443 32.45 -11.87 -19.33
N CYS A 444 32.51 -10.68 -18.74
CA CYS A 444 33.49 -10.33 -17.74
C CYS A 444 32.82 -9.54 -16.63
N MET A 445 33.20 -9.83 -15.38
CA MET A 445 32.79 -9.08 -14.20
C MET A 445 34.03 -8.46 -13.57
N ILE A 446 34.02 -7.14 -13.38
CA ILE A 446 35.18 -6.39 -12.88
C ILE A 446 34.75 -5.63 -11.63
N ILE A 447 35.58 -5.69 -10.58
CA ILE A 447 35.41 -4.86 -9.39
C ILE A 447 36.38 -3.68 -9.49
N LEU A 448 35.84 -2.46 -9.55
CA LEU A 448 36.60 -1.23 -9.59
C LEU A 448 36.56 -0.50 -8.25
N GLU A 449 37.71 0.01 -7.83
CA GLU A 449 37.81 0.88 -6.66
C GLU A 449 37.52 2.33 -7.07
N ALA A 450 36.32 2.82 -6.73
CA ALA A 450 35.86 4.11 -7.24
C ALA A 450 36.57 5.30 -6.57
N SER A 451 37.26 5.14 -5.44
CA SER A 451 38.03 6.23 -4.81
C SER A 451 39.26 6.63 -5.62
N ASP A 452 39.87 5.66 -6.31
CA ASP A 452 41.22 5.76 -6.89
C ASP A 452 41.20 6.26 -8.34
N LEU A 453 40.01 6.49 -8.90
CA LEU A 453 39.82 6.97 -10.25
C LEU A 453 40.26 8.44 -10.43
N PRO A 454 40.70 8.84 -11.64
CA PRO A 454 41.16 10.20 -11.90
C PRO A 454 39.98 11.17 -12.09
N TYR A 455 39.41 11.63 -10.97
CA TYR A 455 38.30 12.58 -10.99
C TYR A 455 38.71 13.99 -11.42
N VAL A 456 37.82 14.64 -12.16
CA VAL A 456 37.91 16.06 -12.55
C VAL A 456 36.78 16.84 -11.90
N SER A 457 37.08 18.04 -11.40
CA SER A 457 36.06 18.90 -10.80
C SER A 457 35.07 19.40 -11.86
N LEU A 458 33.79 19.26 -11.58
CA LEU A 458 32.71 19.79 -12.42
C LEU A 458 32.17 21.10 -11.87
N SER A 459 31.85 22.03 -12.77
CA SER A 459 31.19 23.27 -12.40
C SER A 459 29.72 23.04 -12.01
N ARG A 460 29.27 23.60 -10.88
CA ARG A 460 27.85 23.61 -10.50
C ARG A 460 27.15 24.78 -11.17
N SER A 461 25.98 24.53 -11.76
CA SER A 461 25.20 25.54 -12.49
C SER A 461 23.71 25.28 -12.31
N ALA A 462 22.95 26.33 -12.01
CA ALA A 462 21.51 26.26 -11.80
C ALA A 462 20.69 26.16 -13.12
N PHE A 463 21.33 26.28 -14.29
CA PHE A 463 20.64 26.24 -15.59
C PHE A 463 20.47 24.81 -16.11
N VAL A 464 19.22 24.44 -16.44
CA VAL A 464 18.83 23.12 -16.94
C VAL A 464 19.40 22.83 -18.33
N ASP A 465 19.61 23.86 -19.16
CA ASP A 465 20.01 23.71 -20.57
C ASP A 465 21.51 23.40 -20.78
N VAL A 466 22.30 23.31 -19.69
CA VAL A 466 23.75 23.12 -19.79
C VAL A 466 24.13 21.68 -19.44
N TRP A 467 24.34 20.86 -20.47
CA TRP A 467 24.83 19.49 -20.36
C TRP A 467 26.32 19.43 -19.99
N ARG A 468 26.62 19.14 -18.72
CA ARG A 468 27.98 19.25 -18.17
C ARG A 468 28.90 18.09 -18.52
N LEU A 469 28.37 16.96 -18.98
CA LEU A 469 29.19 15.82 -19.41
C LEU A 469 30.14 16.16 -20.56
N GLN A 470 29.82 17.19 -21.37
CA GLN A 470 30.73 17.67 -22.42
C GLN A 470 32.06 18.20 -21.87
N GLU A 471 32.11 18.69 -20.63
CA GLU A 471 33.35 19.15 -19.98
C GLU A 471 34.35 18.02 -19.74
N LEU A 472 33.89 16.76 -19.68
CA LEU A 472 34.72 15.60 -19.40
C LEU A 472 35.38 14.99 -20.63
N LYS A 473 35.00 15.41 -21.85
CA LYS A 473 35.46 14.81 -23.11
C LYS A 473 36.99 14.77 -23.21
N ASP A 474 37.65 15.86 -22.84
CA ASP A 474 39.11 16.01 -22.95
C ASP A 474 39.89 15.32 -21.82
N SER A 475 39.20 14.83 -20.78
CA SER A 475 39.80 14.19 -19.60
C SER A 475 39.37 12.73 -19.43
N ALA A 476 38.89 12.10 -20.51
CA ALA A 476 38.46 10.71 -20.48
C ALA A 476 39.63 9.76 -20.15
N ALA A 477 39.41 8.83 -19.24
CA ALA A 477 40.38 7.82 -18.83
C ALA A 477 40.02 6.45 -19.42
N CYS A 478 41.03 5.68 -19.85
CA CYS A 478 40.80 4.33 -20.36
C CYS A 478 40.64 3.32 -19.21
N LEU A 479 39.63 2.46 -19.29
CA LEU A 479 39.45 1.36 -18.34
C LEU A 479 40.43 0.22 -18.68
N HIS A 480 41.24 -0.19 -17.70
CA HIS A 480 42.15 -1.33 -17.82
C HIS A 480 41.51 -2.61 -17.28
N ILE A 481 41.30 -3.61 -18.16
CA ILE A 481 40.56 -4.86 -17.85
C ILE A 481 41.49 -5.99 -17.32
N GLY A 482 42.73 -5.68 -16.96
CA GLY A 482 43.77 -6.67 -16.64
C GLY A 482 44.30 -6.72 -15.20
N ASP A 483 43.80 -5.87 -14.30
CA ASP A 483 44.25 -5.86 -12.89
C ASP A 483 43.48 -6.87 -12.03
N GLU A 484 44.02 -7.17 -10.85
CA GLU A 484 43.80 -8.34 -9.96
C GLU A 484 42.34 -8.73 -9.58
N LYS A 485 41.29 -8.07 -10.07
CA LYS A 485 39.87 -8.34 -9.72
C LYS A 485 38.91 -8.41 -10.92
N ALA A 486 39.34 -8.97 -12.05
CA ALA A 486 38.48 -9.31 -13.18
C ALA A 486 38.18 -10.82 -13.23
N ARG A 487 36.90 -11.20 -13.38
CA ARG A 487 36.45 -12.59 -13.53
C ARG A 487 35.82 -12.82 -14.89
N THR A 488 36.29 -13.84 -15.60
CA THR A 488 35.71 -14.27 -16.87
C THR A 488 34.49 -15.14 -16.64
N ILE A 489 33.47 -14.93 -17.45
CA ILE A 489 32.21 -15.67 -17.42
C ILE A 489 32.11 -16.38 -18.78
N PRO A 490 32.03 -17.72 -18.84
CA PRO A 490 32.09 -18.50 -20.08
C PRO A 490 30.82 -18.35 -20.96
N HIS A 491 30.00 -17.34 -20.69
CA HIS A 491 28.73 -17.06 -21.33
C HIS A 491 28.56 -15.54 -21.51
N CYS A 492 27.90 -15.16 -22.62
CA CYS A 492 27.46 -13.79 -22.82
C CYS A 492 26.44 -13.43 -21.74
N VAL A 493 26.66 -12.28 -21.11
CA VAL A 493 25.91 -11.79 -19.97
C VAL A 493 24.87 -10.75 -20.41
N ILE A 494 23.76 -10.68 -19.66
CA ILE A 494 22.64 -9.76 -19.90
C ILE A 494 22.23 -9.11 -18.59
N ALA A 495 21.70 -7.89 -18.66
CA ALA A 495 21.11 -7.21 -17.51
C ALA A 495 19.86 -7.95 -16.97
N PRO A 496 19.54 -7.84 -15.67
CA PRO A 496 20.19 -6.99 -14.66
C PRO A 496 21.33 -7.69 -13.92
N LEU A 497 22.36 -6.94 -13.52
CA LEU A 497 23.34 -7.33 -12.52
C LEU A 497 22.75 -7.10 -11.11
N ALA A 498 22.87 -8.09 -10.23
CA ALA A 498 22.48 -7.94 -8.82
C ALA A 498 23.66 -8.24 -7.91
N VAL A 499 23.99 -7.31 -7.00
CA VAL A 499 25.13 -7.44 -6.09
C VAL A 499 24.66 -7.27 -4.65
N SER A 500 25.22 -8.06 -3.73
CA SER A 500 25.00 -7.93 -2.29
C SER A 500 26.31 -7.68 -1.57
N ALA A 501 26.54 -6.42 -1.17
CA ALA A 501 27.68 -6.03 -0.34
C ALA A 501 27.71 -6.81 0.99
N SER A 502 26.57 -6.92 1.67
CA SER A 502 26.48 -7.60 2.99
C SER A 502 26.77 -9.11 2.97
N ARG A 503 26.62 -9.75 1.81
CA ARG A 503 26.82 -11.18 1.63
C ARG A 503 28.05 -11.51 0.78
N GLY A 504 28.70 -10.50 0.20
CA GLY A 504 29.83 -10.70 -0.70
C GLY A 504 29.48 -11.49 -1.95
N VAL A 505 28.27 -11.36 -2.51
CA VAL A 505 27.86 -12.16 -3.70
C VAL A 505 27.34 -11.29 -4.84
N ALA A 506 27.52 -11.77 -6.07
CA ALA A 506 26.90 -11.23 -7.28
C ALA A 506 26.08 -12.31 -8.00
N CYS A 507 24.95 -11.92 -8.57
CA CYS A 507 24.14 -12.73 -9.46
C CYS A 507 24.13 -12.11 -10.85
N VAL A 508 24.56 -12.88 -11.84
CA VAL A 508 24.68 -12.50 -13.25
C VAL A 508 23.74 -13.37 -14.07
N PHE A 509 23.06 -12.78 -15.06
CA PHE A 509 22.25 -13.53 -16.01
C PHE A 509 23.02 -13.76 -17.31
N ALA A 510 23.08 -15.00 -17.76
CA ALA A 510 23.56 -15.33 -19.10
C ALA A 510 22.41 -15.21 -20.12
N ALA A 511 22.73 -14.97 -21.40
CA ALA A 511 21.77 -14.77 -22.50
C ALA A 511 20.70 -15.87 -22.63
N ARG A 512 20.96 -17.09 -22.14
CA ARG A 512 19.99 -18.20 -22.06
C ARG A 512 19.10 -18.18 -20.81
N LYS A 513 18.97 -17.03 -20.14
CA LYS A 513 18.23 -16.84 -18.86
C LYS A 513 18.70 -17.76 -17.74
N ARG A 514 19.99 -18.09 -17.70
CA ARG A 514 20.59 -18.81 -16.57
C ARG A 514 21.13 -17.78 -15.58
N ALA A 515 20.80 -17.94 -14.31
CA ALA A 515 21.40 -17.17 -13.23
C ALA A 515 22.68 -17.87 -12.77
N LEU A 516 23.77 -17.12 -12.69
CA LEU A 516 25.07 -17.54 -12.16
C LEU A 516 25.32 -16.73 -10.90
N VAL A 517 25.68 -17.39 -9.80
CA VAL A 517 25.96 -16.73 -8.52
C VAL A 517 27.44 -16.88 -8.21
N TYR A 518 28.09 -15.75 -7.97
CA TYR A 518 29.52 -15.63 -7.68
C TYR A 518 29.73 -15.12 -6.27
N ILE A 519 30.68 -15.69 -5.55
CA ILE A 519 31.16 -15.19 -4.25
C ILE A 519 32.32 -14.24 -4.55
N LEU A 520 32.13 -12.94 -4.33
CA LEU A 520 33.07 -11.87 -4.70
C LEU A 520 34.30 -11.79 -3.77
N GLU A 521 34.24 -12.41 -2.59
CA GLU A 521 35.32 -12.36 -1.59
C GLU A 521 36.28 -13.56 -1.66
N GLU A 522 35.90 -14.62 -2.37
CA GLU A 522 36.74 -15.80 -2.58
C GLU A 522 37.31 -15.73 -4.00
N ASP A 523 38.63 -15.82 -4.12
CA ASP A 523 39.27 -16.09 -5.41
C ASP A 523 38.85 -17.50 -5.85
N GLU A 524 38.54 -17.68 -7.14
CA GLU A 524 38.21 -19.02 -7.62
C GLU A 524 39.46 -19.90 -7.45
N ASP A 525 39.39 -20.87 -6.54
CA ASP A 525 40.36 -21.95 -6.48
C ASP A 525 40.42 -22.54 -7.88
N GLU A 526 41.55 -22.40 -8.57
CA GLU A 526 41.80 -23.04 -9.85
C GLU A 526 41.39 -24.51 -9.69
N VAL A 527 40.28 -24.89 -10.33
CA VAL A 527 39.88 -26.29 -10.39
C VAL A 527 41.05 -26.97 -11.08
N SER A 528 41.85 -27.70 -10.30
CA SER A 528 42.85 -28.60 -10.82
C SER A 528 42.12 -29.52 -11.80
N ASP A 529 42.53 -29.48 -13.07
CA ASP A 529 42.19 -30.49 -14.07
C ASP A 529 42.51 -31.88 -13.50
N ALA A 530 41.53 -32.50 -12.85
CA ALA A 530 41.59 -33.86 -12.31
C ALA A 530 40.16 -34.37 -12.02
N GLU A 531 39.38 -34.64 -13.07
CA GLU A 531 38.83 -35.99 -13.41
C GLU A 531 37.87 -35.93 -14.60
#